data_AF-A0BU97-F1
#
_entry.id   AF-A0BU97-F1
#
_cell.length_a   1.000
_cell.length_b   1.000
_cell.length_c   1.000
_cell.angle_alpha   90.00
_cell.angle_beta   90.00
_cell.angle_gamma   90.00
#
_symmetry.space_group_name_H-M   'P 1'
#
loop_
_entity.id
_entity.type
_entity.pdbx_description
1 polymer ?
#
loop_
_entity_poly.entity_id
_entity_poly.type
_entity_poly.pdbx_seq_one_letter_code
_entity_poly.pdbx_strand_id
1 'polypeptide(L)'
;MSWINQNQVTVNKPNNFFGIFSQSRDSLHPDSGEQFTKLPPHLYTKHKGKKPSQILYDEIYKEIIETLNINRFTQPPPQYELKEQNFKCWQCQKPISNGFLTIGANCDLCFFHGRYFCNDCMSVVRMPIPWKALESFDLRHYKVSKVAQSEIDKLYDLPILEIPPTSKLLQFNKTLFEFLVLKRQIHLLYDMICDPKLVQTLLDKRMNLCLKRNCFSLKDLYEIYNGSLTKVIQGYYVILFKHIDVCKSCQKRGHICSICQRMVPIHAFDIKNVTYCDACLKVYHRDCAEQKSCPNCLQYR
;
A
#
# COMPACT_ATOMS: atom_id res chain seq x y z
N MET A 1 -19.33 57.72 -1.76
CA MET A 1 -18.62 58.96 -2.12
C MET A 1 -18.30 59.62 -0.78
N SER A 2 -17.08 59.79 -0.26
CA SER A 2 -15.75 60.14 -0.77
C SER A 2 -14.69 59.65 0.26
N TRP A 3 -13.70 58.85 -0.13
CA TRP A 3 -12.27 59.21 -0.32
C TRP A 3 -11.57 59.87 0.91
N ILE A 4 -10.79 59.08 1.67
CA ILE A 4 -9.31 58.99 1.73
C ILE A 4 -8.64 60.20 2.42
N ASN A 5 -7.92 59.95 3.52
CA ASN A 5 -6.58 60.51 3.66
C ASN A 5 -5.62 59.64 4.49
N GLN A 6 -4.39 59.59 4.00
CA GLN A 6 -3.24 58.80 4.44
C GLN A 6 -2.60 59.41 5.70
N ASN A 7 -1.88 58.60 6.48
CA ASN A 7 -0.57 58.99 7.04
C ASN A 7 0.18 57.75 7.59
N GLN A 8 1.34 57.47 7.00
CA GLN A 8 2.39 56.60 7.53
C GLN A 8 3.40 57.46 8.31
N VAL A 9 3.82 57.02 9.51
CA VAL A 9 5.12 57.39 10.11
C VAL A 9 5.68 56.19 10.88
N THR A 10 7.00 56.07 10.81
CA THR A 10 7.92 54.95 11.06
C THR A 10 8.38 54.72 12.51
N VAL A 11 8.61 53.43 12.83
CA VAL A 11 9.79 52.80 13.51
C VAL A 11 10.27 53.32 14.89
N ASN A 12 10.20 52.46 15.93
CA ASN A 12 11.37 51.94 16.69
C ASN A 12 10.99 50.99 17.86
N LYS A 13 11.82 49.95 18.08
CA LYS A 13 11.86 49.02 19.25
C LYS A 13 12.48 49.70 20.50
N PRO A 14 12.22 49.21 21.73
CA PRO A 14 13.17 48.33 22.45
C PRO A 14 12.49 47.21 23.29
N ASN A 15 12.96 45.96 23.25
CA ASN A 15 13.89 45.26 24.17
C ASN A 15 13.39 44.85 25.58
N ASN A 16 13.37 43.53 25.76
CA ASN A 16 13.84 42.72 26.90
C ASN A 16 13.24 42.87 28.31
N PHE A 17 12.63 41.78 28.77
CA PHE A 17 12.90 41.24 30.11
C PHE A 17 13.12 39.71 30.03
N PHE A 18 14.34 39.30 30.43
CA PHE A 18 14.88 37.94 30.60
C PHE A 18 14.17 37.22 31.77
N GLY A 19 13.92 35.90 31.70
CA GLY A 19 14.81 34.83 32.21
C GLY A 19 14.20 34.25 33.51
N ILE A 20 14.33 32.99 33.96
CA ILE A 20 15.37 31.94 33.87
C ILE A 20 14.66 30.64 34.38
N PHE A 21 14.73 29.43 33.80
CA PHE A 21 15.82 28.41 33.83
C PHE A 21 15.41 27.25 32.90
N SER A 22 16.15 27.01 31.80
CA SER A 22 17.21 25.98 31.60
C SER A 22 16.69 24.56 31.29
N GLN A 23 16.72 24.16 30.01
CA GLN A 23 17.56 23.08 29.42
C GLN A 23 17.29 21.68 30.01
N SER A 24 16.74 20.74 29.26
CA SER A 24 17.38 20.00 28.14
C SER A 24 16.38 19.69 27.00
N ARG A 25 16.65 19.97 25.72
CA ARG A 25 17.26 19.04 24.72
C ARG A 25 16.84 17.59 25.00
N ASP A 26 16.00 16.95 24.20
CA ASP A 26 16.31 16.63 22.81
C ASP A 26 15.13 16.74 21.84
N SER A 27 15.42 17.47 20.77
CA SER A 27 14.79 17.43 19.45
C SER A 27 14.98 16.07 18.79
N LEU A 28 13.90 15.51 18.20
CA LEU A 28 13.87 14.85 16.90
C LEU A 28 12.40 14.47 16.60
N HIS A 29 11.67 15.41 16.02
CA HIS A 29 10.57 15.08 15.12
C HIS A 29 11.21 14.75 13.77
N PRO A 30 11.10 13.52 13.24
CA PRO A 30 11.27 13.30 11.82
C PRO A 30 9.90 13.52 11.16
N ASP A 31 9.87 14.48 10.25
CA ASP A 31 8.82 14.67 9.27
C ASP A 31 8.72 13.38 8.42
N SER A 32 7.81 12.47 8.79
CA SER A 32 7.64 11.15 8.19
C SER A 32 7.02 11.21 6.78
N GLY A 33 7.04 12.37 6.12
CA GLY A 33 6.51 12.58 4.78
C GLY A 33 7.57 12.86 3.71
N GLU A 34 8.77 13.31 4.09
CA GLU A 34 9.76 13.85 3.13
C GLU A 34 10.88 12.87 2.75
N GLN A 35 11.25 11.92 3.61
CA GLN A 35 12.30 10.93 3.32
C GLN A 35 11.95 9.94 2.19
N PHE A 36 10.69 9.86 1.78
CA PHE A 36 10.17 8.84 0.84
C PHE A 36 10.22 9.24 -0.64
N THR A 37 10.81 10.40 -0.97
CA THR A 37 10.67 11.03 -2.30
C THR A 37 11.87 10.86 -3.24
N LYS A 38 12.97 10.24 -2.77
CA LYS A 38 14.18 10.10 -3.60
C LYS A 38 14.70 8.67 -3.61
N LEU A 39 14.37 7.95 -4.67
CA LEU A 39 15.03 6.69 -5.02
C LEU A 39 16.54 6.95 -5.20
N PRO A 40 17.43 6.16 -4.57
CA PRO A 40 18.86 6.43 -4.65
C PRO A 40 19.41 6.32 -6.08
N PRO A 41 20.35 7.19 -6.49
CA PRO A 41 20.97 7.14 -7.83
C PRO A 41 21.71 5.83 -8.16
N HIS A 42 22.08 5.04 -7.14
CA HIS A 42 22.86 3.79 -7.29
C HIS A 42 22.01 2.56 -7.67
N LEU A 43 20.68 2.66 -7.68
CA LEU A 43 19.77 1.62 -8.18
C LEU A 43 19.99 1.23 -9.66
N TYR A 44 20.84 1.98 -10.37
CA TYR A 44 21.15 1.80 -11.80
C TYR A 44 22.57 1.30 -12.07
N THR A 45 23.41 1.12 -11.04
CA THR A 45 24.77 0.63 -11.21
C THR A 45 24.85 -0.86 -10.88
N LYS A 46 24.82 -1.70 -11.93
CA LYS A 46 25.35 -3.07 -12.00
C LYS A 46 25.39 -3.86 -10.67
N HIS A 47 24.25 -4.03 -10.00
CA HIS A 47 24.10 -5.11 -9.02
C HIS A 47 24.05 -6.45 -9.79
N LYS A 48 25.13 -7.24 -9.67
CA LYS A 48 25.32 -8.58 -10.24
C LYS A 48 24.01 -9.38 -10.37
N GLY A 49 23.37 -9.34 -11.54
CA GLY A 49 22.21 -10.18 -11.89
C GLY A 49 20.89 -9.92 -11.15
N LYS A 50 20.79 -8.95 -10.25
CA LYS A 50 19.53 -8.65 -9.52
C LYS A 50 18.56 -7.84 -10.37
N LYS A 51 17.26 -8.11 -10.21
CA LYS A 51 16.17 -7.36 -10.87
C LYS A 51 15.87 -6.04 -10.15
N PRO A 52 15.43 -4.98 -10.85
CA PRO A 52 15.06 -3.70 -10.22
C PRO A 52 14.13 -3.82 -9.02
N SER A 53 13.11 -4.67 -9.09
CA SER A 53 12.18 -4.91 -7.97
C SER A 53 12.82 -5.60 -6.76
N GLN A 54 13.87 -6.40 -6.96
CA GLN A 54 14.63 -7.04 -5.87
C GLN A 54 15.49 -6.01 -5.15
N ILE A 55 16.14 -5.12 -5.90
CA ILE A 55 16.93 -4.04 -5.32
C ILE A 55 16.01 -3.09 -4.53
N LEU A 56 14.87 -2.72 -5.12
CA LEU A 56 13.85 -1.93 -4.44
C LEU A 56 13.37 -2.55 -3.13
N TYR A 57 13.18 -3.88 -3.11
CA TYR A 57 12.85 -4.59 -1.89
C TYR A 57 13.98 -4.51 -0.88
N ASP A 58 15.19 -4.93 -1.26
CA ASP A 58 16.34 -5.06 -0.38
C ASP A 58 16.74 -3.72 0.27
N GLU A 59 16.67 -2.62 -0.48
CA GLU A 59 17.15 -1.30 -0.05
C GLU A 59 16.11 -0.44 0.67
N ILE A 60 14.82 -0.59 0.33
CA ILE A 60 13.77 0.31 0.85
C ILE A 60 12.77 -0.43 1.73
N TYR A 61 12.25 -1.55 1.26
CA TYR A 61 11.08 -2.17 1.87
C TYR A 61 11.40 -3.30 2.84
N LYS A 62 12.60 -3.87 2.78
CA LYS A 62 12.98 -5.02 3.61
C LYS A 62 12.86 -4.70 5.09
N GLU A 63 13.47 -3.61 5.55
CA GLU A 63 13.40 -3.21 6.96
C GLU A 63 11.96 -2.91 7.37
N ILE A 64 11.22 -2.15 6.55
CA ILE A 64 9.84 -1.74 6.83
C ILE A 64 8.92 -2.96 6.99
N ILE A 65 9.04 -3.94 6.10
CA ILE A 65 8.16 -5.12 6.08
C ILE A 65 8.58 -6.15 7.13
N GLU A 66 9.86 -6.36 7.37
CA GLU A 66 10.36 -7.48 8.20
C GLU A 66 10.52 -7.11 9.68
N THR A 67 10.68 -5.84 10.05
CA THR A 67 10.99 -5.45 11.44
C THR A 67 9.79 -4.97 12.25
N LEU A 68 8.72 -4.50 11.59
CA LEU A 68 7.55 -3.97 12.28
C LEU A 68 6.66 -5.09 12.82
N ASN A 69 6.54 -5.18 14.15
CA ASN A 69 5.57 -6.08 14.78
C ASN A 69 4.15 -5.51 14.66
N ILE A 70 3.40 -6.02 13.69
CA ILE A 70 2.05 -5.55 13.37
C ILE A 70 0.96 -6.56 13.75
N ASN A 71 1.26 -7.56 14.59
CA ASN A 71 0.33 -8.65 14.90
C ASN A 71 -1.04 -8.15 15.41
N ARG A 72 -1.04 -7.07 16.19
CA ARG A 72 -2.27 -6.44 16.70
C ARG A 72 -3.15 -5.83 15.59
N PHE A 73 -2.56 -5.48 14.46
CA PHE A 73 -3.25 -4.87 13.31
C PHE A 73 -3.76 -5.91 12.32
N THR A 74 -3.18 -7.12 12.32
CA THR A 74 -3.47 -8.16 11.33
C THR A 74 -4.41 -9.25 11.85
N GLN A 75 -4.68 -9.28 13.16
CA GLN A 75 -5.55 -10.27 13.79
C GLN A 75 -6.79 -9.63 14.41
N PRO A 76 -7.95 -10.30 14.38
CA PRO A 76 -9.15 -9.83 15.06
C PRO A 76 -8.90 -9.74 16.57
N PRO A 77 -9.29 -8.65 17.25
CA PRO A 77 -9.18 -8.55 18.69
C PRO A 77 -10.23 -9.46 19.35
N PRO A 78 -9.96 -9.98 20.56
CA PRO A 78 -11.01 -10.58 21.38
C PRO A 78 -12.15 -9.59 21.58
N GLN A 79 -13.38 -10.05 21.38
CA GLN A 79 -14.57 -9.25 21.59
C GLN A 79 -14.99 -9.35 23.05
N TYR A 80 -15.24 -8.21 23.69
CA TYR A 80 -15.72 -8.14 25.07
C TYR A 80 -17.12 -7.57 25.12
N GLU A 81 -17.97 -8.17 25.92
CA GLU A 81 -19.26 -7.60 26.32
C GLU A 81 -19.07 -6.54 27.42
N LEU A 82 -20.03 -5.63 27.56
CA LEU A 82 -20.00 -4.59 28.60
C LEU A 82 -19.91 -5.17 30.02
N LYS A 83 -20.59 -6.30 30.27
CA LYS A 83 -20.57 -6.99 31.56
C LYS A 83 -19.16 -7.48 31.92
N GLU A 84 -18.41 -7.97 30.93
CA GLU A 84 -17.04 -8.45 31.10
C GLU A 84 -16.05 -7.30 31.35
N GLN A 85 -16.41 -6.07 30.94
CA GLN A 85 -15.69 -4.85 31.27
C GLN A 85 -16.15 -4.19 32.56
N ASN A 86 -16.99 -4.85 33.36
CA ASN A 86 -17.59 -4.29 34.57
C ASN A 86 -18.28 -2.94 34.34
N PHE A 87 -18.89 -2.76 33.16
CA PHE A 87 -19.56 -1.51 32.78
C PHE A 87 -18.66 -0.27 32.90
N LYS A 88 -17.36 -0.42 32.59
CA LYS A 88 -16.38 0.67 32.59
C LYS A 88 -15.75 0.88 31.22
N CYS A 89 -15.51 2.14 30.89
CA CYS A 89 -14.75 2.54 29.71
C CYS A 89 -13.35 1.94 29.79
N TRP A 90 -12.91 1.25 28.73
CA TRP A 90 -11.62 0.58 28.73
C TRP A 90 -10.43 1.52 28.97
N GLN A 91 -10.53 2.78 28.51
CA GLN A 91 -9.45 3.76 28.65
C GLN A 91 -9.51 4.52 29.98
N CYS A 92 -10.60 5.24 30.24
CA CYS A 92 -10.68 6.20 31.35
C CYS A 92 -11.40 5.66 32.59
N GLN A 93 -11.87 4.42 32.55
CA GLN A 93 -12.56 3.73 33.66
C GLN A 93 -13.88 4.37 34.12
N LYS A 94 -14.38 5.42 33.42
CA LYS A 94 -15.70 6.01 33.68
C LYS A 94 -16.80 4.95 33.50
N PRO A 95 -17.87 4.97 34.33
CA PRO A 95 -19.03 4.09 34.15
C PRO A 95 -19.69 4.30 32.78
N ILE A 96 -20.03 3.20 32.12
CA ILE A 96 -20.68 3.17 30.82
C ILE A 96 -21.83 2.18 30.78
N SER A 97 -22.81 2.46 29.92
CA SER A 97 -24.02 1.67 29.73
C SER A 97 -24.46 1.76 28.28
N ASN A 98 -25.03 0.67 27.77
CA ASN A 98 -25.68 0.66 26.45
C ASN A 98 -27.10 1.24 26.49
N GLY A 99 -27.55 1.76 27.64
CA GLY A 99 -28.91 2.22 27.84
C GLY A 99 -29.95 1.09 27.79
N PHE A 100 -31.23 1.46 27.77
CA PHE A 100 -32.32 0.53 27.50
C PHE A 100 -32.75 0.69 26.04
N LEU A 101 -32.70 -0.38 25.25
CA LEU A 101 -32.95 -0.32 23.80
C LEU A 101 -32.15 0.80 23.11
N THR A 102 -30.87 0.97 23.47
CA THR A 102 -29.94 2.04 23.03
C THR A 102 -30.31 3.48 23.40
N ILE A 103 -31.48 3.69 24.02
CA ILE A 103 -31.87 4.98 24.58
C ILE A 103 -31.07 5.22 25.86
N GLY A 104 -30.32 6.33 25.89
CA GLY A 104 -29.43 6.68 27.00
C GLY A 104 -28.06 6.00 26.96
N ALA A 105 -27.67 5.40 25.83
CA ALA A 105 -26.32 4.84 25.67
C ALA A 105 -25.25 5.94 25.77
N ASN A 106 -24.20 5.70 26.54
CA ASN A 106 -23.09 6.63 26.72
C ASN A 106 -21.72 6.03 26.32
N CYS A 107 -21.75 4.94 25.54
CA CYS A 107 -20.57 4.26 25.04
C CYS A 107 -20.78 3.63 23.68
N ASP A 108 -19.68 3.31 23.02
CA ASP A 108 -19.62 2.58 21.77
C ASP A 108 -18.50 1.54 21.76
N LEU A 109 -18.65 0.52 20.92
CA LEU A 109 -17.63 -0.48 20.64
C LEU A 109 -16.57 0.09 19.69
N CYS A 110 -15.29 0.00 20.09
CA CYS A 110 -14.17 0.23 19.20
C CYS A 110 -13.82 -1.06 18.45
N PHE A 111 -13.98 -1.06 17.13
CA PHE A 111 -13.76 -2.24 16.28
C PHE A 111 -12.29 -2.68 16.19
N PHE A 112 -11.35 -1.76 16.42
CA PHE A 112 -9.92 -2.07 16.47
C PHE A 112 -9.53 -2.79 17.76
N HIS A 113 -10.12 -2.40 18.89
CA HIS A 113 -9.80 -2.95 20.21
C HIS A 113 -10.70 -4.11 20.65
N GLY A 114 -11.90 -4.26 20.06
CA GLY A 114 -12.91 -5.22 20.51
C GLY A 114 -13.50 -4.87 21.89
N ARG A 115 -13.46 -3.60 22.28
CA ARG A 115 -13.80 -3.12 23.63
C ARG A 115 -14.65 -1.85 23.61
N TYR A 116 -15.43 -1.63 24.66
CA TYR A 116 -16.30 -0.46 24.81
C TYR A 116 -15.59 0.74 25.43
N PHE A 117 -15.86 1.92 24.87
CA PHE A 117 -15.32 3.21 25.29
C PHE A 117 -16.47 4.21 25.48
N CYS A 118 -16.32 5.14 26.43
CA CYS A 118 -17.26 6.27 26.55
C CYS A 118 -17.15 7.22 25.36
N ASN A 119 -18.18 8.05 25.16
CA ASN A 119 -18.24 9.03 24.07
C ASN A 119 -17.04 9.99 24.03
N ASP A 120 -16.48 10.36 25.19
CA ASP A 120 -15.28 11.22 25.27
C ASP A 120 -14.02 10.55 24.72
N CYS A 121 -13.92 9.23 24.84
CA CYS A 121 -12.75 8.44 24.41
C CYS A 121 -12.92 7.90 22.99
N MET A 122 -14.14 7.89 22.46
CA MET A 122 -14.42 7.53 21.09
C MET A 122 -13.99 8.64 20.13
N SER A 123 -13.47 8.24 18.97
CA SER A 123 -13.20 9.19 17.90
C SER A 123 -14.49 9.53 17.15
N VAL A 124 -14.57 10.76 16.69
CA VAL A 124 -15.58 11.19 15.70
C VAL A 124 -15.26 10.65 14.30
N VAL A 125 -13.98 10.37 14.04
CA VAL A 125 -13.51 9.81 12.77
C VAL A 125 -13.74 8.31 12.79
N ARG A 126 -14.30 7.80 11.70
CA ARG A 126 -14.42 6.37 11.45
C ARG A 126 -13.30 5.96 10.51
N MET A 127 -12.76 4.76 10.68
CA MET A 127 -11.60 4.29 9.91
C MET A 127 -11.79 2.88 9.38
N PRO A 128 -11.17 2.52 8.24
CA PRO A 128 -11.01 1.12 7.86
C PRO A 128 -10.19 0.39 8.93
N ILE A 129 -10.46 -0.90 9.12
CA ILE A 129 -9.83 -1.72 10.17
C ILE A 129 -8.89 -2.73 9.51
N PRO A 130 -7.58 -2.73 9.80
CA PRO A 130 -6.61 -3.50 9.03
C PRO A 130 -6.84 -5.02 9.06
N TRP A 131 -7.20 -5.61 10.22
CA TRP A 131 -7.50 -7.05 10.28
C TRP A 131 -8.74 -7.43 9.46
N LYS A 132 -9.77 -6.55 9.42
CA LYS A 132 -10.95 -6.76 8.55
C LYS A 132 -10.61 -6.70 7.07
N ALA A 133 -9.69 -5.80 6.71
CA ALA A 133 -9.18 -5.70 5.34
C ALA A 133 -8.46 -6.99 4.90
N LEU A 134 -7.72 -7.62 5.81
CA LEU A 134 -7.00 -8.87 5.55
C LEU A 134 -7.86 -10.13 5.68
N GLU A 135 -8.92 -10.10 6.50
CA GLU A 135 -9.79 -11.26 6.71
C GLU A 135 -10.87 -11.38 5.64
N SER A 136 -11.50 -10.26 5.26
CA SER A 136 -12.68 -10.25 4.38
C SER A 136 -12.66 -9.16 3.31
N PHE A 137 -11.55 -8.43 3.15
CA PHE A 137 -11.45 -7.26 2.28
C PHE A 137 -12.55 -6.22 2.57
N ASP A 138 -12.92 -6.08 3.84
CA ASP A 138 -13.90 -5.12 4.32
C ASP A 138 -13.21 -3.82 4.76
N LEU A 139 -13.27 -2.83 3.87
CA LEU A 139 -12.65 -1.52 4.05
C LEU A 139 -13.70 -0.43 4.40
N ARG A 140 -14.89 -0.84 4.85
CA ARG A 140 -15.87 0.10 5.41
C ARG A 140 -15.29 0.81 6.62
N HIS A 141 -15.79 2.01 6.89
CA HIS A 141 -15.33 2.82 8.00
C HIS A 141 -16.08 2.47 9.29
N TYR A 142 -15.34 2.09 10.32
CA TYR A 142 -15.85 1.64 11.61
C TYR A 142 -15.55 2.63 12.74
N LYS A 143 -16.35 2.57 13.80
CA LYS A 143 -16.10 3.37 15.01
C LYS A 143 -14.80 2.89 15.66
N VAL A 144 -13.93 3.84 16.00
CA VAL A 144 -12.65 3.59 16.67
C VAL A 144 -12.50 4.52 17.87
N SER A 145 -11.73 4.11 18.87
CA SER A 145 -11.33 5.02 19.95
C SER A 145 -10.31 6.03 19.43
N LYS A 146 -10.13 7.17 20.13
CA LYS A 146 -9.09 8.16 19.80
C LYS A 146 -7.69 7.55 19.81
N VAL A 147 -7.45 6.61 20.71
CA VAL A 147 -6.19 5.85 20.79
C VAL A 147 -6.03 4.96 19.55
N ALA A 148 -7.06 4.20 19.18
CA ALA A 148 -7.01 3.36 17.97
C ALA A 148 -6.82 4.19 16.70
N GLN A 149 -7.47 5.35 16.59
CA GLN A 149 -7.26 6.27 15.47
C GLN A 149 -5.77 6.64 15.36
N SER A 150 -5.17 7.12 16.45
CA SER A 150 -3.74 7.49 16.44
C SER A 150 -2.83 6.31 16.11
N GLU A 151 -3.16 5.09 16.55
CA GLU A 151 -2.41 3.88 16.21
C GLU A 151 -2.53 3.53 14.72
N ILE A 152 -3.72 3.59 14.14
CA ILE A 152 -3.96 3.29 12.72
C ILE A 152 -3.31 4.36 11.83
N ASP A 153 -3.43 5.65 12.19
CA ASP A 153 -2.86 6.76 11.41
C ASP A 153 -1.34 6.62 11.20
N LYS A 154 -0.60 6.15 12.22
CA LYS A 154 0.86 5.93 12.13
C LYS A 154 1.26 4.90 11.07
N LEU A 155 0.37 3.95 10.76
CA LEU A 155 0.64 2.85 9.83
C LEU A 155 -0.17 2.97 8.53
N TYR A 156 -1.01 4.01 8.40
CA TYR A 156 -2.02 4.09 7.35
C TYR A 156 -1.44 4.08 5.94
N ASP A 157 -0.32 4.78 5.74
CA ASP A 157 0.42 4.87 4.48
C ASP A 157 1.57 3.85 4.37
N LEU A 158 1.86 3.06 5.41
CA LEU A 158 2.99 2.12 5.39
C LEU A 158 2.61 0.79 4.72
N PRO A 159 3.37 0.30 3.71
CA PRO A 159 3.00 -0.89 2.95
C PRO A 159 3.41 -2.20 3.64
N ILE A 160 2.79 -2.45 4.79
CA ILE A 160 3.13 -3.54 5.71
C ILE A 160 2.07 -4.66 5.73
N LEU A 161 0.92 -4.47 5.08
CA LEU A 161 -0.14 -5.46 5.02
C LEU A 161 0.10 -6.39 3.82
N GLU A 162 0.53 -7.62 4.09
CA GLU A 162 0.79 -8.60 3.04
C GLU A 162 -0.44 -9.48 2.75
N ILE A 163 -0.73 -9.66 1.46
CA ILE A 163 -1.76 -10.60 0.98
C ILE A 163 -1.09 -11.72 0.18
N PRO A 164 -0.84 -12.90 0.79
CA PRO A 164 -0.20 -14.01 0.11
C PRO A 164 -1.00 -14.46 -1.13
N PRO A 165 -0.34 -14.96 -2.20
CA PRO A 165 -1.03 -15.53 -3.35
C PRO A 165 -1.96 -16.71 -3.01
N THR A 166 -1.73 -17.37 -1.88
CA THR A 166 -2.53 -18.48 -1.35
C THR A 166 -3.71 -18.02 -0.49
N SER A 167 -3.91 -16.72 -0.31
CA SER A 167 -4.99 -16.20 0.53
C SER A 167 -6.37 -16.56 -0.02
N LYS A 168 -7.24 -17.08 0.85
CA LYS A 168 -8.66 -17.38 0.52
C LYS A 168 -9.42 -16.13 0.07
N LEU A 169 -8.98 -14.93 0.50
CA LEU A 169 -9.54 -13.66 0.04
C LEU A 169 -9.66 -13.57 -1.49
N LEU A 170 -8.66 -14.08 -2.20
CA LEU A 170 -8.57 -13.96 -3.65
C LEU A 170 -9.61 -14.79 -4.38
N GLN A 171 -10.20 -15.80 -3.71
CA GLN A 171 -11.28 -16.62 -4.25
C GLN A 171 -12.63 -15.90 -4.17
N PHE A 172 -12.82 -15.07 -3.14
CA PHE A 172 -14.11 -14.43 -2.85
C PHE A 172 -14.15 -12.94 -3.24
N ASN A 173 -13.00 -12.33 -3.50
CA ASN A 173 -12.92 -10.91 -3.85
C ASN A 173 -12.32 -10.69 -5.25
N LYS A 174 -13.23 -10.57 -6.24
CA LYS A 174 -12.87 -10.32 -7.65
C LYS A 174 -12.10 -9.02 -7.84
N THR A 175 -12.50 -7.93 -7.18
CA THR A 175 -11.86 -6.61 -7.28
C THR A 175 -10.39 -6.68 -6.88
N LEU A 176 -10.10 -7.28 -5.73
CA LEU A 176 -8.73 -7.47 -5.25
C LEU A 176 -7.94 -8.39 -6.19
N PHE A 177 -8.54 -9.50 -6.63
CA PHE A 177 -7.88 -10.42 -7.56
C PHE A 177 -7.47 -9.72 -8.87
N GLU A 178 -8.38 -8.98 -9.50
CA GLU A 178 -8.10 -8.22 -10.72
C GLU A 178 -7.02 -7.16 -10.51
N PHE A 179 -7.02 -6.50 -9.35
CA PHE A 179 -5.96 -5.55 -9.01
C PHE A 179 -4.60 -6.25 -8.83
N LEU A 180 -4.54 -7.43 -8.21
CA LEU A 180 -3.29 -8.19 -8.07
C LEU A 180 -2.74 -8.65 -9.42
N VAL A 181 -3.61 -9.00 -10.37
CA VAL A 181 -3.22 -9.26 -11.76
C VAL A 181 -2.56 -8.00 -12.34
N LEU A 182 -3.22 -6.85 -12.26
CA LEU A 182 -2.65 -5.57 -12.75
C LEU A 182 -1.32 -5.22 -12.09
N LYS A 183 -1.23 -5.32 -10.75
CA LYS A 183 0.01 -5.13 -9.99
C LYS A 183 1.12 -6.06 -10.47
N ARG A 184 0.80 -7.34 -10.74
CA ARG A 184 1.77 -8.29 -11.28
C ARG A 184 2.31 -7.84 -12.62
N GLN A 185 1.46 -7.27 -13.49
CA GLN A 185 1.91 -6.69 -14.76
C GLN A 185 2.86 -5.51 -14.53
N ILE A 186 2.52 -4.59 -13.61
CA ILE A 186 3.38 -3.45 -13.26
C ILE A 186 4.74 -3.90 -12.72
N HIS A 187 4.78 -4.88 -11.82
CA HIS A 187 6.03 -5.46 -11.32
C HIS A 187 6.90 -6.03 -12.45
N LEU A 188 6.30 -6.81 -13.37
CA LEU A 188 7.02 -7.40 -14.50
C LEU A 188 7.48 -6.34 -15.50
N LEU A 189 6.69 -5.28 -15.71
CA LEU A 189 7.08 -4.13 -16.51
C LEU A 189 8.27 -3.41 -15.89
N TYR A 190 8.25 -3.16 -14.58
CA TYR A 190 9.36 -2.51 -13.86
C TYR A 190 10.67 -3.28 -13.99
N ASP A 191 10.63 -4.61 -13.90
CA ASP A 191 11.82 -5.45 -14.06
C ASP A 191 12.35 -5.53 -15.50
N MET A 192 11.50 -5.23 -16.48
CA MET A 192 11.81 -5.36 -17.90
C MET A 192 12.13 -4.03 -18.57
N ILE A 193 11.54 -2.91 -18.15
CA ILE A 193 11.64 -1.65 -18.87
C ILE A 193 13.11 -1.18 -18.96
N CYS A 194 13.47 -0.53 -20.06
CA CYS A 194 14.84 -0.05 -20.24
C CYS A 194 15.15 1.19 -19.39
N ASP A 195 14.12 1.99 -19.07
CA ASP A 195 14.22 3.17 -18.21
C ASP A 195 13.30 3.03 -16.98
N PRO A 196 13.84 2.55 -15.85
CA PRO A 196 13.09 2.48 -14.61
C PRO A 196 12.62 3.84 -14.10
N LYS A 197 13.26 4.96 -14.47
CA LYS A 197 12.85 6.31 -14.00
C LYS A 197 11.43 6.65 -14.42
N LEU A 198 11.00 6.21 -15.61
CA LEU A 198 9.62 6.37 -16.06
C LEU A 198 8.62 5.76 -15.06
N VAL A 199 8.90 4.56 -14.57
CA VAL A 199 8.03 3.91 -13.56
C VAL A 199 8.09 4.67 -12.24
N GLN A 200 9.28 5.10 -11.83
CA GLN A 200 9.46 5.87 -10.60
C GLN A 200 8.70 7.19 -10.61
N THR A 201 8.69 7.91 -11.73
CA THR A 201 7.93 9.15 -11.88
C THR A 201 6.42 8.91 -11.85
N LEU A 202 5.94 7.81 -12.45
CA LEU A 202 4.51 7.49 -12.46
C LEU A 202 4.01 7.02 -11.08
N LEU A 203 4.77 6.15 -10.42
CA LEU A 203 4.35 5.50 -9.17
C LEU A 203 4.74 6.32 -7.93
N ASP A 204 5.81 7.11 -7.99
CA ASP A 204 6.29 8.00 -6.92
C ASP A 204 6.28 7.32 -5.55
N LYS A 205 5.39 7.72 -4.64
CA LYS A 205 5.28 7.15 -3.27
C LYS A 205 4.73 5.72 -3.23
N ARG A 206 4.25 5.17 -4.36
CA ARG A 206 3.62 3.84 -4.47
C ARG A 206 4.53 2.78 -5.09
N MET A 207 5.84 2.90 -4.91
CA MET A 207 6.81 1.93 -5.43
C MET A 207 6.62 0.51 -4.86
N ASN A 208 5.90 0.35 -3.75
CA ASN A 208 5.52 -0.97 -3.20
C ASN A 208 4.72 -1.81 -4.21
N LEU A 209 4.01 -1.18 -5.16
CA LEU A 209 3.28 -1.88 -6.21
C LEU A 209 4.20 -2.58 -7.23
N CYS A 210 5.45 -2.13 -7.35
CA CYS A 210 6.47 -2.75 -8.21
C CYS A 210 7.13 -3.99 -7.57
N LEU A 211 6.84 -4.28 -6.31
CA LEU A 211 7.39 -5.44 -5.60
C LEU A 211 6.74 -6.74 -6.09
N LYS A 212 7.53 -7.83 -6.03
CA LYS A 212 7.01 -9.19 -6.25
C LYS A 212 6.01 -9.57 -5.15
N ARG A 213 6.30 -9.21 -3.89
CA ARG A 213 5.41 -9.42 -2.73
C ARG A 213 4.19 -8.51 -2.83
N ASN A 214 3.07 -8.96 -2.30
CA ASN A 214 1.81 -8.24 -2.31
C ASN A 214 1.64 -7.44 -1.03
N CYS A 215 2.48 -6.43 -0.85
CA CYS A 215 2.53 -5.58 0.33
C CYS A 215 1.81 -4.26 0.06
N PHE A 216 0.82 -3.95 0.88
CA PHE A 216 -0.06 -2.81 0.74
C PHE A 216 -0.12 -1.99 2.02
N SER A 217 -0.31 -0.69 1.86
CA SER A 217 -0.75 0.15 2.97
C SER A 217 -2.25 0.00 3.18
N LEU A 218 -2.76 0.41 4.35
CA LEU A 218 -4.21 0.41 4.57
C LEU A 218 -4.91 1.37 3.60
N LYS A 219 -4.24 2.48 3.27
CA LYS A 219 -4.66 3.40 2.22
C LYS A 219 -4.75 2.73 0.85
N ASP A 220 -3.72 1.98 0.43
CA ASP A 220 -3.74 1.26 -0.84
C ASP A 220 -4.97 0.34 -0.90
N LEU A 221 -5.21 -0.46 0.14
CA LEU A 221 -6.35 -1.37 0.20
C LEU A 221 -7.69 -0.62 0.11
N TYR A 222 -7.82 0.51 0.79
CA TYR A 222 -9.02 1.35 0.70
C TYR A 222 -9.24 1.92 -0.71
N GLU A 223 -8.18 2.39 -1.35
CA GLU A 223 -8.23 2.95 -2.71
C GLU A 223 -8.44 1.86 -3.79
N ILE A 224 -8.03 0.62 -3.53
CA ILE A 224 -8.40 -0.54 -4.35
C ILE A 224 -9.89 -0.85 -4.15
N TYR A 225 -10.34 -0.86 -2.89
CA TYR A 225 -11.75 -1.13 -2.54
C TYR A 225 -12.71 -0.16 -3.20
N ASN A 226 -12.39 1.14 -3.23
CA ASN A 226 -13.21 2.16 -3.90
C ASN A 226 -12.91 2.31 -5.41
N GLY A 227 -11.95 1.56 -5.94
CA GLY A 227 -11.57 1.52 -7.35
C GLY A 227 -10.74 2.69 -7.87
N SER A 228 -10.40 3.68 -7.03
CA SER A 228 -9.57 4.83 -7.44
C SER A 228 -8.16 4.41 -7.81
N LEU A 229 -7.52 3.53 -7.01
CA LEU A 229 -6.16 3.07 -7.31
C LEU A 229 -6.12 2.24 -8.58
N THR A 230 -7.11 1.36 -8.79
CA THR A 230 -7.22 0.54 -9.99
C THR A 230 -7.21 1.40 -11.26
N LYS A 231 -8.03 2.45 -11.30
CA LYS A 231 -8.09 3.36 -12.45
C LYS A 231 -6.76 4.06 -12.72
N VAL A 232 -6.11 4.55 -11.67
CA VAL A 232 -4.79 5.22 -11.78
C VAL A 232 -3.74 4.27 -12.34
N ILE A 233 -3.63 3.05 -11.79
CA ILE A 233 -2.62 2.08 -12.21
C ILE A 233 -2.90 1.55 -13.63
N GLN A 234 -4.17 1.43 -14.04
CA GLN A 234 -4.52 1.10 -15.42
C GLN A 234 -4.02 2.18 -16.39
N GLY A 235 -4.16 3.46 -16.05
CA GLY A 235 -3.61 4.56 -16.85
C GLY A 235 -2.09 4.46 -17.00
N TYR A 236 -1.38 4.17 -15.90
CA TYR A 236 0.07 3.98 -15.93
C TYR A 236 0.49 2.76 -16.74
N TYR A 237 -0.26 1.66 -16.64
CA TYR A 237 -0.03 0.47 -17.46
C TYR A 237 -0.07 0.80 -18.95
N VAL A 238 -1.06 1.59 -19.41
CA VAL A 238 -1.15 2.01 -20.82
C VAL A 238 0.06 2.82 -21.26
N ILE A 239 0.54 3.74 -20.43
CA ILE A 239 1.74 4.56 -20.71
C ILE A 239 2.98 3.67 -20.83
N LEU A 240 3.18 2.76 -19.87
CA LEU A 240 4.32 1.84 -19.85
C LEU A 240 4.26 0.85 -21.02
N PHE A 241 3.07 0.35 -21.36
CA PHE A 241 2.86 -0.52 -22.51
C PHE A 241 3.22 0.19 -23.82
N LYS A 242 2.74 1.42 -24.00
CA LYS A 242 3.09 2.25 -25.17
C LYS A 242 4.59 2.46 -25.31
N HIS A 243 5.30 2.67 -24.20
CA HIS A 243 6.76 2.74 -24.23
C HIS A 243 7.38 1.46 -24.79
N ILE A 244 6.91 0.29 -24.37
CA ILE A 244 7.44 -1.00 -24.85
C ILE A 244 7.16 -1.19 -26.34
N ASP A 245 5.99 -0.77 -26.80
CA ASP A 245 5.60 -0.88 -28.21
C ASP A 245 6.48 -0.03 -29.14
N VAL A 246 7.00 1.11 -28.68
CA VAL A 246 7.84 2.00 -29.52
C VAL A 246 9.34 1.88 -29.24
N CYS A 247 9.74 1.33 -28.09
CA CYS A 247 11.14 1.28 -27.67
C CYS A 247 11.85 0.02 -28.19
N LYS A 248 12.75 0.19 -29.16
CA LYS A 248 13.57 -0.90 -29.74
C LYS A 248 14.37 -1.70 -28.70
N SER A 249 14.76 -1.10 -27.58
CA SER A 249 15.47 -1.81 -26.50
C SER A 249 14.53 -2.75 -25.73
N CYS A 250 13.32 -2.27 -25.41
CA CYS A 250 12.30 -3.05 -24.71
C CYS A 250 11.73 -4.17 -25.58
N GLN A 251 11.46 -3.92 -26.86
CA GLN A 251 10.98 -4.94 -27.80
C GLN A 251 11.92 -6.17 -27.89
N LYS A 252 13.23 -5.94 -27.81
CA LYS A 252 14.25 -7.01 -27.82
C LYS A 252 14.28 -7.86 -26.54
N ARG A 253 13.60 -7.42 -25.47
CA ARG A 253 13.49 -8.15 -24.20
C ARG A 253 12.29 -9.11 -24.17
N GLY A 254 11.46 -9.12 -25.22
CA GLY A 254 10.43 -10.14 -25.43
C GLY A 254 11.00 -11.48 -25.90
N HIS A 255 10.14 -12.48 -25.98
CA HIS A 255 10.49 -13.84 -26.39
C HIS A 255 9.71 -14.22 -27.65
N ILE A 256 10.30 -15.03 -28.53
CA ILE A 256 9.54 -15.66 -29.62
C ILE A 256 8.93 -16.96 -29.10
N CYS A 257 7.62 -17.13 -29.28
CA CYS A 257 6.93 -18.36 -28.91
C CYS A 257 7.39 -19.50 -29.84
N SER A 258 8.13 -20.47 -29.32
CA SER A 258 8.69 -21.54 -30.18
C SER A 258 7.66 -22.57 -30.67
N ILE A 259 6.40 -22.49 -30.21
CA ILE A 259 5.30 -23.35 -30.66
C ILE A 259 4.72 -22.84 -32.00
N CYS A 260 4.41 -21.53 -32.08
CA CYS A 260 3.85 -20.93 -33.29
C CYS A 260 4.87 -20.20 -34.16
N GLN A 261 6.04 -19.86 -33.60
CA GLN A 261 7.17 -19.21 -34.28
C GLN A 261 6.81 -17.90 -35.00
N ARG A 262 5.72 -17.23 -34.60
CA ARG A 262 5.40 -15.90 -35.11
C ARG A 262 6.49 -14.93 -34.67
N MET A 263 6.98 -14.10 -35.60
CA MET A 263 8.04 -13.10 -35.36
C MET A 263 7.54 -11.86 -34.59
N VAL A 264 6.53 -12.05 -33.75
CA VAL A 264 5.98 -11.04 -32.85
C VAL A 264 6.40 -11.44 -31.43
N PRO A 265 7.24 -10.64 -30.75
CA PRO A 265 7.68 -10.96 -29.39
C PRO A 265 6.52 -10.98 -28.39
N ILE A 266 6.44 -12.06 -27.61
CA ILE A 266 5.60 -12.13 -26.43
C ILE A 266 6.35 -11.64 -25.19
N HIS A 267 5.61 -11.02 -24.28
CA HIS A 267 6.19 -10.40 -23.10
C HIS A 267 5.58 -11.00 -21.84
N ALA A 268 6.43 -11.29 -20.86
CA ALA A 268 6.04 -11.87 -19.57
C ALA A 268 4.96 -11.06 -18.82
N PHE A 269 4.94 -9.73 -18.97
CA PHE A 269 3.93 -8.89 -18.33
C PHE A 269 2.53 -9.05 -18.94
N ASP A 270 2.40 -9.65 -20.12
CA ASP A 270 1.11 -9.93 -20.75
C ASP A 270 0.51 -11.25 -20.22
N ILE A 271 0.36 -11.30 -18.89
CA ILE A 271 -0.03 -12.49 -18.12
C ILE A 271 -1.39 -13.07 -18.52
N LYS A 272 -2.22 -12.32 -19.25
CA LYS A 272 -3.51 -12.79 -19.79
C LYS A 272 -3.28 -13.71 -20.99
N ASN A 273 -2.42 -13.30 -21.92
CA ASN A 273 -2.21 -14.00 -23.19
C ASN A 273 -1.01 -14.95 -23.17
N VAL A 274 -0.21 -14.91 -22.11
CA VAL A 274 1.05 -15.65 -21.98
C VAL A 274 1.01 -16.59 -20.78
N THR A 275 1.68 -17.74 -20.92
CA THR A 275 1.91 -18.72 -19.86
C THR A 275 3.36 -19.21 -19.87
N TYR A 276 3.75 -19.92 -18.81
CA TYR A 276 5.05 -20.55 -18.66
C TYR A 276 4.87 -22.07 -18.68
N CYS A 277 5.86 -22.79 -19.20
CA CYS A 277 5.95 -24.22 -18.96
C CYS A 277 6.44 -24.48 -17.52
N ASP A 278 5.72 -25.31 -16.76
CA ASP A 278 6.07 -25.60 -15.37
C ASP A 278 7.42 -26.30 -15.20
N ALA A 279 7.89 -27.03 -16.21
CA ALA A 279 9.14 -27.78 -16.16
C ALA A 279 10.37 -26.94 -16.56
N CYS A 280 10.29 -26.15 -17.64
CA CYS A 280 11.45 -25.41 -18.17
C CYS A 280 11.33 -23.89 -18.06
N LEU A 281 10.20 -23.37 -17.57
CA LEU A 281 9.92 -21.94 -17.39
C LEU A 281 9.98 -21.10 -18.66
N LYS A 282 10.00 -21.72 -19.84
CA LYS A 282 9.95 -21.03 -21.13
C LYS A 282 8.55 -20.45 -21.35
N VAL A 283 8.50 -19.28 -21.96
CA VAL A 283 7.31 -18.45 -22.14
C VAL A 283 6.62 -18.79 -23.46
N TYR A 284 5.30 -18.93 -23.46
CA TYR A 284 4.48 -19.25 -24.62
C TYR A 284 3.18 -18.45 -24.63
N HIS A 285 2.56 -18.30 -25.81
CA HIS A 285 1.14 -17.92 -25.84
C HIS A 285 0.32 -18.99 -25.12
N ARG A 286 -0.69 -18.57 -24.36
CA ARG A 286 -1.60 -19.46 -23.63
C ARG A 286 -2.27 -20.46 -24.58
N ASP A 287 -2.89 -19.96 -25.64
CA ASP A 287 -3.55 -20.79 -26.67
C ASP A 287 -2.59 -21.82 -27.30
N CYS A 288 -1.32 -21.46 -27.49
CA CYS A 288 -0.33 -22.38 -28.05
C CYS A 288 0.02 -23.51 -27.08
N ALA A 289 0.15 -23.19 -25.79
CA ALA A 289 0.48 -24.16 -24.75
C ALA A 289 -0.69 -25.10 -24.41
N GLU A 290 -1.93 -24.65 -24.60
CA GLU A 290 -3.14 -25.48 -24.43
C GLU A 290 -3.27 -26.53 -25.56
N GLN A 291 -2.79 -26.22 -26.76
CA GLN A 291 -2.92 -27.10 -27.93
C GLN A 291 -1.74 -28.07 -28.11
N LYS A 292 -0.54 -27.70 -27.65
CA LYS A 292 0.70 -28.45 -27.93
C LYS A 292 1.59 -28.55 -26.71
N SER A 293 2.18 -29.73 -26.51
CA SER A 293 3.20 -29.98 -25.50
C SER A 293 4.43 -29.07 -25.67
N CYS A 294 5.08 -28.73 -24.56
CA CYS A 294 6.27 -27.89 -24.55
C CYS A 294 7.40 -28.50 -25.43
N PRO A 295 7.76 -27.88 -26.57
CA PRO A 295 8.74 -28.44 -27.50
C PRO A 295 10.14 -28.47 -26.87
N ASN A 296 10.43 -27.52 -25.99
CA ASN A 296 11.71 -27.48 -25.27
C ASN A 296 11.87 -28.70 -24.35
N CYS A 297 10.83 -29.08 -23.60
CA CYS A 297 10.89 -30.26 -22.74
C CYS A 297 10.94 -31.57 -23.52
N LEU A 298 10.38 -31.61 -24.74
CA LEU A 298 10.48 -32.78 -25.62
C LEU A 298 11.88 -32.96 -26.21
N GLN A 299 12.65 -31.88 -26.38
CA GLN A 299 14.03 -31.94 -26.89
C GLN A 299 15.06 -32.40 -25.85
N TYR A 300 14.76 -32.25 -24.56
CA TYR A 300 15.65 -32.60 -23.45
C TYR A 300 15.12 -33.80 -22.62
N ARG A 301 14.28 -34.64 -23.23
CA ARG A 301 13.81 -35.91 -22.69
C ARG A 301 14.56 -37.09 -23.29
#